data_AF-A0A250WRV1-F1
#
_entry.id   AF-A0A250WRV1-F1
#
_cell.length_a   1.000
_cell.length_b   1.000
_cell.length_c   1.000
_cell.angle_alpha   90.00
_cell.angle_beta   90.00
_cell.angle_gamma   90.00
#
_symmetry.space_group_name_H-M   'P 1'
#
loop_
_entity.id
_entity.type
_entity.pdbx_description
1 polymer ?
#
loop_
_entity_poly.entity_id
_entity_poly.type
_entity_poly.pdbx_seq_one_letter_code
_entity_poly.pdbx_strand_id
1 'polypeptide(L)'
;KFRQAVKARFSDVKGRKLAEAASAVNEMLYKATINITQAARSGSAGLEEVQAQISTFVEQYAAMASGPTKWQRLAEFLKDTYGATSQELLTRADRAGKQALEQANSQIQALRQELAEVLKRAEAAEKRAEAASSEAVSLKEAGGRQARDAGELKARAEAAEIMVAALESQIKEKLDLTENMMRSTEAQAEARVKKNEIEAEIKISELQVKLAEAKAMNMRLEGDSACFADRVTSLQGMLESQRKDADNWRGKYVQVVQDLASVVKERDAAAARAAAQSSEARQLEDQKLQVQAHAARLESELRGHSEMRSQLQQRLDELIAEAQAARARAALAGPPAFNAALQQMNKMSNSNGQGSVNVGGSADTEEGLDQGDKVSDSGAAAVAAAEEALSRMTVMEIKEWLTQQGHAEQVWTFQSRRPVPKRADWVELIKQVSTVSS
;
A
#
# COMPACT_ATOMS: atom_id res chain seq x y z
N LYS A 1 -157.00 129.32 -14.12
CA LYS A 1 -156.18 128.95 -15.30
C LYS A 1 -154.68 129.26 -15.09
N PHE A 2 -154.14 130.47 -15.33
CA PHE A 2 -152.67 130.73 -15.28
C PHE A 2 -151.91 130.16 -14.06
N ARG A 3 -152.33 130.46 -12.82
CA ARG A 3 -151.67 129.95 -11.58
C ARG A 3 -151.58 128.42 -11.51
N GLN A 4 -152.54 127.68 -12.08
CA GLN A 4 -152.49 126.21 -12.12
C GLN A 4 -151.46 125.71 -13.14
N ALA A 5 -151.40 126.33 -14.33
CA ALA A 5 -150.40 125.99 -15.34
C ALA A 5 -148.96 126.29 -14.85
N VAL A 6 -148.75 127.39 -14.11
CA VAL A 6 -147.48 127.69 -13.47
C VAL A 6 -147.14 126.66 -12.38
N LYS A 7 -148.11 126.29 -11.52
CA LYS A 7 -147.89 125.25 -10.49
C LYS A 7 -147.54 123.89 -11.11
N ALA A 8 -148.19 123.49 -12.20
CA ALA A 8 -147.89 122.27 -12.94
C ALA A 8 -146.49 122.30 -13.57
N ARG A 9 -146.15 123.37 -14.32
CA ARG A 9 -144.79 123.53 -14.87
C ARG A 9 -143.71 123.55 -13.78
N PHE A 10 -144.00 124.12 -12.61
CA PHE A 10 -143.09 124.08 -11.46
C PHE A 10 -142.95 122.67 -10.87
N SER A 11 -144.03 121.89 -10.73
CA SER A 11 -143.91 120.48 -10.31
C SER A 11 -143.17 119.62 -11.33
N ASP A 12 -143.35 119.87 -12.63
CA ASP A 12 -142.68 119.12 -13.69
C ASP A 12 -141.17 119.43 -13.71
N VAL A 13 -140.80 120.71 -13.64
CA VAL A 13 -139.39 121.13 -13.57
C VAL A 13 -138.73 120.66 -12.27
N LYS A 14 -139.44 120.75 -11.13
CA LYS A 14 -138.95 120.20 -9.84
C LYS A 14 -138.79 118.69 -9.91
N GLY A 15 -139.73 117.97 -10.52
CA GLY A 15 -139.67 116.52 -10.71
C GLY A 15 -138.48 116.10 -11.57
N ARG A 16 -138.29 116.76 -12.72
CA ARG A 16 -137.12 116.54 -13.59
C ARG A 16 -135.81 116.84 -12.86
N LYS A 17 -135.68 117.98 -12.19
CA LYS A 17 -134.45 118.34 -11.45
C LYS A 17 -134.16 117.41 -10.27
N LEU A 18 -135.17 116.87 -9.60
CA LEU A 18 -134.99 115.83 -8.58
C LEU A 18 -134.59 114.48 -9.19
N ALA A 19 -135.14 114.11 -10.36
CA ALA A 19 -134.75 112.91 -11.08
C ALA A 19 -133.31 112.99 -11.62
N GLU A 20 -132.94 114.12 -12.24
CA GLU A 20 -131.58 114.43 -12.70
C GLU A 20 -130.56 114.39 -11.56
N ALA A 21 -130.90 114.96 -10.39
CA ALA A 21 -130.06 114.90 -9.20
C ALA A 21 -129.93 113.47 -8.66
N ALA A 22 -131.02 112.68 -8.66
CA ALA A 22 -131.00 111.29 -8.24
C ALA A 22 -130.20 110.39 -9.20
N SER A 23 -130.28 110.62 -10.52
CA SER A 23 -129.46 109.88 -11.49
C SER A 23 -127.98 110.24 -11.36
N ALA A 24 -127.63 111.51 -11.18
CA ALA A 24 -126.25 111.93 -10.96
C ALA A 24 -125.67 111.34 -9.66
N VAL A 25 -126.46 111.30 -8.58
CA VAL A 25 -126.12 110.59 -7.33
C VAL A 25 -125.83 109.12 -7.59
N ASN A 26 -126.73 108.40 -8.26
CA ASN A 26 -126.55 106.98 -8.56
C ASN A 26 -125.33 106.71 -9.46
N GLU A 27 -125.08 107.57 -10.45
CA GLU A 27 -123.92 107.46 -11.35
C GLU A 27 -122.59 107.65 -10.62
N MET A 28 -122.51 108.65 -9.72
CA MET A 28 -121.32 108.86 -8.88
C MET A 28 -121.09 107.68 -7.93
N LEU A 29 -122.13 107.16 -7.29
CA LEU A 29 -122.03 105.99 -6.40
C LEU A 29 -121.57 104.75 -7.18
N TYR A 30 -122.13 104.49 -8.37
CA TYR A 30 -121.73 103.35 -9.20
C TYR A 30 -120.28 103.43 -9.68
N LYS A 31 -119.81 104.62 -10.11
CA LYS A 31 -118.41 104.86 -10.45
C LYS A 31 -117.50 104.66 -9.24
N ALA A 32 -117.92 105.09 -8.05
CA ALA A 32 -117.17 104.87 -6.82
C ALA A 32 -117.10 103.39 -6.45
N THR A 33 -118.19 102.61 -6.57
CA THR A 33 -118.16 101.15 -6.38
C THR A 33 -117.12 100.50 -7.30
N ILE A 34 -117.08 100.88 -8.59
CA ILE A 34 -116.10 100.36 -9.54
C ILE A 34 -114.67 100.73 -9.11
N ASN A 35 -114.38 102.01 -8.88
CA ASN A 35 -113.03 102.46 -8.54
C ASN A 35 -112.51 101.82 -7.23
N ILE A 36 -113.35 101.76 -6.20
CA ILE A 36 -112.98 101.23 -4.88
C ILE A 36 -112.83 99.69 -4.91
N THR A 37 -113.67 98.97 -5.64
CA THR A 37 -113.51 97.51 -5.81
C THR A 37 -112.36 97.15 -6.77
N GLN A 38 -112.07 97.99 -7.77
CA GLN A 38 -110.90 97.84 -8.63
C GLN A 38 -109.60 98.06 -7.85
N ALA A 39 -109.56 99.07 -6.97
CA ALA A 39 -108.45 99.27 -6.03
C ALA A 39 -108.29 98.06 -5.10
N ALA A 40 -109.33 97.63 -4.38
CA ALA A 40 -109.23 96.46 -3.48
C ALA A 40 -108.75 95.15 -4.17
N ARG A 41 -108.95 95.04 -5.49
CA ARG A 41 -108.51 93.91 -6.30
C ARG A 41 -107.11 94.05 -6.86
N SER A 42 -106.62 95.25 -7.18
CA SER A 42 -105.25 95.45 -7.66
C SER A 42 -104.27 94.96 -6.59
N GLY A 43 -103.31 94.10 -6.99
CA GLY A 43 -102.53 93.30 -6.03
C GLY A 43 -101.55 94.07 -5.15
N SER A 44 -101.37 95.35 -5.44
CA SER A 44 -100.49 96.29 -4.75
C SER A 44 -101.22 97.21 -3.76
N ALA A 45 -102.54 97.36 -3.87
CA ALA A 45 -103.29 98.35 -3.10
C ALA A 45 -103.50 97.89 -1.65
N GLY A 46 -102.84 98.59 -0.73
CA GLY A 46 -103.10 98.44 0.70
C GLY A 46 -104.45 99.04 1.10
N LEU A 47 -104.83 98.83 2.38
CA LEU A 47 -105.98 99.48 2.99
C LEU A 47 -105.93 101.02 2.85
N GLU A 48 -104.72 101.59 2.88
CA GLU A 48 -104.43 103.02 2.71
C GLU A 48 -104.87 103.55 1.32
N GLU A 49 -104.65 102.79 0.24
CA GLU A 49 -105.05 103.21 -1.12
C GLU A 49 -106.57 103.14 -1.30
N VAL A 50 -107.21 102.11 -0.76
CA VAL A 50 -108.68 102.01 -0.71
C VAL A 50 -109.30 103.12 0.14
N GLN A 51 -108.68 103.46 1.28
CA GLN A 51 -109.09 104.58 2.13
C GLN A 51 -108.92 105.94 1.43
N ALA A 52 -107.85 106.12 0.64
CA ALA A 52 -107.64 107.31 -0.17
C ALA A 52 -108.73 107.48 -1.26
N GLN A 53 -109.03 106.41 -2.02
CA GLN A 53 -110.11 106.41 -3.02
C GLN A 53 -111.48 106.73 -2.40
N ILE A 54 -111.78 106.19 -1.22
CA ILE A 54 -113.02 106.51 -0.47
C ILE A 54 -113.04 107.98 -0.05
N SER A 55 -111.93 108.52 0.45
CA SER A 55 -111.84 109.91 0.91
C SER A 55 -112.07 110.90 -0.24
N THR A 56 -111.35 110.72 -1.36
CA THR A 56 -111.52 111.51 -2.58
C THR A 56 -112.95 111.40 -3.15
N PHE A 57 -113.57 110.21 -3.09
CA PHE A 57 -114.97 110.07 -3.48
C PHE A 57 -115.92 110.86 -2.57
N VAL A 58 -115.77 110.78 -1.25
CA VAL A 58 -116.64 111.48 -0.29
C VAL A 58 -116.57 113.00 -0.49
N GLU A 59 -115.38 113.55 -0.76
CA GLU A 59 -115.18 114.97 -1.09
C GLU A 59 -115.90 115.37 -2.38
N GLN A 60 -115.68 114.63 -3.46
CA GLN A 60 -116.34 114.88 -4.76
C GLN A 60 -117.86 114.77 -4.65
N TYR A 61 -118.37 113.73 -3.97
CA TYR A 61 -119.79 113.53 -3.74
C TYR A 61 -120.40 114.63 -2.86
N ALA A 62 -119.70 115.08 -1.81
CA ALA A 62 -120.17 116.17 -0.96
C ALA A 62 -120.38 117.46 -1.78
N ALA A 63 -119.47 117.77 -2.70
CA ALA A 63 -119.53 118.93 -3.58
C ALA A 63 -120.56 118.81 -4.72
N MET A 64 -120.63 117.67 -5.41
CA MET A 64 -121.41 117.50 -6.64
C MET A 64 -122.84 116.97 -6.42
N ALA A 65 -123.10 116.19 -5.36
CA ALA A 65 -124.42 115.63 -5.12
C ALA A 65 -125.40 116.68 -4.58
N SER A 66 -126.66 116.63 -5.04
CA SER A 66 -127.74 117.49 -4.58
C SER A 66 -129.04 116.70 -4.36
N GLY A 67 -130.04 117.34 -3.75
CA GLY A 67 -131.32 116.70 -3.41
C GLY A 67 -131.38 116.14 -1.97
N PRO A 68 -132.60 115.82 -1.47
CA PRO A 68 -132.86 115.57 -0.06
C PRO A 68 -132.29 114.23 0.46
N THR A 69 -132.12 113.23 -0.41
CA THR A 69 -131.70 111.87 -0.04
C THR A 69 -130.19 111.65 -0.14
N LYS A 70 -129.38 112.66 -0.53
CA LYS A 70 -127.97 112.47 -0.89
C LYS A 70 -127.13 111.86 0.25
N TRP A 71 -127.39 112.26 1.49
CA TRP A 71 -126.66 111.78 2.65
C TRP A 71 -127.08 110.36 3.08
N GLN A 72 -128.35 110.00 2.90
CA GLN A 72 -128.84 108.64 3.14
C GLN A 72 -128.19 107.66 2.15
N ARG A 73 -128.17 108.00 0.86
CA ARG A 73 -127.50 107.20 -0.17
C ARG A 73 -125.99 107.05 0.06
N LEU A 74 -125.32 108.09 0.56
CA LEU A 74 -123.89 107.99 0.91
C LEU A 74 -123.67 107.06 2.11
N ALA A 75 -124.52 107.13 3.14
CA ALA A 75 -124.41 106.27 4.32
C ALA A 75 -124.67 104.79 3.98
N GLU A 76 -125.68 104.49 3.15
CA GLU A 76 -125.94 103.15 2.58
C GLU A 76 -124.70 102.65 1.81
N PHE A 77 -124.23 103.44 0.84
CA PHE A 77 -123.07 103.10 0.02
C PHE A 77 -121.80 102.86 0.84
N LEU A 78 -121.48 103.72 1.82
CA LEU A 78 -120.28 103.56 2.63
C LEU A 78 -120.39 102.31 3.50
N LYS A 79 -121.52 102.10 4.17
CA LYS A 79 -121.75 100.90 4.99
C LYS A 79 -121.53 99.62 4.20
N ASP A 80 -122.13 99.51 3.02
CA ASP A 80 -122.11 98.27 2.25
C ASP A 80 -120.80 98.11 1.46
N THR A 81 -120.30 99.17 0.82
CA THR A 81 -119.09 99.12 -0.03
C THR A 81 -117.80 99.06 0.79
N TYR A 82 -117.66 99.85 1.86
CA TYR A 82 -116.47 99.79 2.73
C TYR A 82 -116.49 98.54 3.62
N GLY A 83 -117.67 98.12 4.08
CA GLY A 83 -117.84 96.87 4.82
C GLY A 83 -117.39 95.66 4.00
N ALA A 84 -117.81 95.57 2.74
CA ALA A 84 -117.40 94.48 1.85
C ALA A 84 -115.90 94.55 1.49
N THR A 85 -115.37 95.70 1.07
CA THR A 85 -113.96 95.78 0.61
C THR A 85 -112.94 95.66 1.74
N SER A 86 -113.24 96.15 2.95
CA SER A 86 -112.38 95.90 4.11
C SER A 86 -112.34 94.42 4.50
N GLN A 87 -113.46 93.69 4.39
CA GLN A 87 -113.48 92.23 4.58
C GLN A 87 -112.75 91.46 3.46
N GLU A 88 -112.87 91.90 2.20
CA GLU A 88 -112.11 91.33 1.07
C GLU A 88 -110.59 91.52 1.26
N LEU A 89 -110.14 92.71 1.70
CA LEU A 89 -108.74 92.98 2.04
C LEU A 89 -108.25 92.17 3.25
N LEU A 90 -109.02 92.11 4.34
CA LEU A 90 -108.64 91.34 5.54
C LEU A 90 -108.53 89.83 5.25
N THR A 91 -109.48 89.26 4.50
CA THR A 91 -109.43 87.85 4.10
C THR A 91 -108.33 87.57 3.05
N ARG A 92 -107.95 88.56 2.23
CA ARG A 92 -106.77 88.49 1.36
C ARG A 92 -105.48 88.48 2.17
N ALA A 93 -105.35 89.34 3.17
CA ALA A 93 -104.19 89.42 4.06
C ALA A 93 -104.01 88.14 4.90
N ASP A 94 -105.10 87.60 5.46
CA ASP A 94 -105.12 86.32 6.17
C ASP A 94 -104.67 85.15 5.28
N ARG A 95 -105.16 85.07 4.03
CA ARG A 95 -104.72 84.06 3.05
C ARG A 95 -103.23 84.21 2.71
N ALA A 96 -102.75 85.44 2.48
CA ALA A 96 -101.34 85.69 2.19
C ALA A 96 -100.43 85.31 3.38
N GLY A 97 -100.84 85.65 4.61
CA GLY A 97 -100.13 85.25 5.83
C GLY A 97 -100.10 83.74 6.02
N LYS A 98 -101.20 83.03 5.76
CA LYS A 98 -101.26 81.56 5.78
C LYS A 98 -100.35 80.93 4.73
N GLN A 99 -100.37 81.42 3.49
CA GLN A 99 -99.49 80.93 2.43
C GLN A 99 -98.00 81.17 2.75
N ALA A 100 -97.65 82.33 3.31
CA ALA A 100 -96.28 82.62 3.75
C ALA A 100 -95.85 81.70 4.92
N LEU A 101 -96.75 81.41 5.85
CA LEU A 101 -96.50 80.50 6.98
C LEU A 101 -96.40 79.02 6.53
N GLU A 102 -97.20 78.60 5.54
CA GLU A 102 -97.08 77.28 4.89
C GLU A 102 -95.76 77.14 4.13
N GLN A 103 -95.33 78.18 3.41
CA GLN A 103 -94.02 78.21 2.74
C GLN A 103 -92.85 78.19 3.72
N ALA A 104 -92.92 78.96 4.81
CA ALA A 104 -91.91 78.93 5.87
C ALA A 104 -91.85 77.54 6.55
N ASN A 105 -93.00 76.92 6.81
CA ASN A 105 -93.06 75.56 7.37
C ASN A 105 -92.49 74.50 6.43
N SER A 106 -92.74 74.58 5.11
CA SER A 106 -92.16 73.62 4.15
C SER A 106 -90.65 73.80 4.00
N GLN A 107 -90.15 75.04 4.03
CA GLN A 107 -88.70 75.32 4.11
C GLN A 107 -88.07 74.78 5.40
N ILE A 108 -88.72 74.96 6.56
CA ILE A 108 -88.27 74.37 7.84
C ILE A 108 -88.26 72.84 7.79
N GLN A 109 -89.22 72.20 7.11
CA GLN A 109 -89.21 70.75 6.91
C GLN A 109 -88.08 70.30 5.98
N ALA A 110 -87.84 70.99 4.86
CA ALA A 110 -86.73 70.70 3.96
C ALA A 110 -85.37 70.82 4.65
N LEU A 111 -85.12 71.92 5.36
CA LEU A 111 -83.88 72.13 6.13
C LEU A 111 -83.68 71.08 7.24
N ARG A 112 -84.76 70.58 7.86
CA ARG A 112 -84.70 69.46 8.82
C ARG A 112 -84.36 68.12 8.14
N GLN A 113 -84.83 67.88 6.92
CA GLN A 113 -84.47 66.69 6.15
C GLN A 113 -83.00 66.75 5.70
N GLU A 114 -82.54 67.88 5.17
CA GLU A 114 -81.13 68.10 4.82
C GLU A 114 -80.20 67.92 6.03
N LEU A 115 -80.54 68.50 7.18
CA LEU A 115 -79.77 68.35 8.41
C LEU A 115 -79.73 66.89 8.90
N ALA A 116 -80.84 66.16 8.81
CA ALA A 116 -80.88 64.73 9.13
C ALA A 116 -80.02 63.88 8.17
N GLU A 117 -80.00 64.21 6.87
CA GLU A 117 -79.09 63.57 5.92
C GLU A 117 -77.62 63.91 6.19
N VAL A 118 -77.29 65.15 6.52
CA VAL A 118 -75.93 65.57 6.87
C VAL A 118 -75.44 64.84 8.12
N LEU A 119 -76.26 64.73 9.18
CA LEU A 119 -75.93 63.95 10.37
C LEU A 119 -75.71 62.46 10.04
N LYS A 120 -76.59 61.85 9.24
CA LYS A 120 -76.44 60.45 8.80
C LYS A 120 -75.18 60.22 7.95
N ARG A 121 -74.78 61.21 7.14
CA ARG A 121 -73.52 61.19 6.37
C ARG A 121 -72.31 61.36 7.29
N ALA A 122 -72.41 62.18 8.35
CA ALA A 122 -71.36 62.36 9.36
C ALA A 122 -71.14 61.10 10.20
N GLU A 123 -72.19 60.48 10.75
CA GLU A 123 -72.08 59.18 11.45
C GLU A 123 -71.45 58.09 10.57
N ALA A 124 -71.80 58.07 9.28
CA ALA A 124 -71.23 57.12 8.32
C ALA A 124 -69.78 57.45 7.95
N ALA A 125 -69.31 58.69 8.14
CA ALA A 125 -67.90 59.07 7.99
C ALA A 125 -67.11 58.70 9.26
N GLU A 126 -67.67 58.97 10.44
CA GLU A 126 -67.10 58.62 11.74
C GLU A 126 -66.88 57.11 11.87
N LYS A 127 -67.90 56.28 11.60
CA LYS A 127 -67.78 54.81 11.60
C LYS A 127 -66.75 54.27 10.60
N ARG A 128 -66.48 54.99 9.50
CA ARG A 128 -65.38 54.64 8.57
C ARG A 128 -64.01 55.05 9.12
N ALA A 129 -63.92 56.18 9.82
CA ALA A 129 -62.69 56.63 10.49
C ALA A 129 -62.32 55.71 11.67
N GLU A 130 -63.31 55.26 12.45
CA GLU A 130 -63.13 54.23 13.50
C GLU A 130 -62.62 52.92 12.90
N ALA A 131 -63.25 52.42 11.83
CA ALA A 131 -62.81 51.21 11.13
C ALA A 131 -61.37 51.33 10.61
N ALA A 132 -61.06 52.41 9.87
CA ALA A 132 -59.72 52.66 9.35
C ALA A 132 -58.67 52.87 10.46
N SER A 133 -59.06 53.43 11.60
CA SER A 133 -58.20 53.53 12.79
C SER A 133 -57.89 52.15 13.38
N SER A 134 -58.90 51.28 13.51
CA SER A 134 -58.71 49.90 13.98
C SER A 134 -57.86 49.05 13.04
N GLU A 135 -57.98 49.26 11.72
CA GLU A 135 -57.15 48.63 10.70
C GLU A 135 -55.71 49.17 10.72
N ALA A 136 -55.52 50.48 10.88
CA ALA A 136 -54.18 51.07 11.05
C ALA A 136 -53.47 50.57 12.31
N VAL A 137 -54.20 50.33 13.41
CA VAL A 137 -53.66 49.69 14.62
C VAL A 137 -53.29 48.22 14.37
N SER A 138 -54.15 47.43 13.72
CA SER A 138 -53.87 46.01 13.45
C SER A 138 -52.70 45.83 12.46
N LEU A 139 -52.58 46.68 11.44
CA LEU A 139 -51.44 46.72 10.53
C LEU A 139 -50.14 47.14 11.25
N LYS A 140 -50.21 48.10 12.17
CA LYS A 140 -49.07 48.51 13.00
C LYS A 140 -48.62 47.40 13.95
N GLU A 141 -49.55 46.64 14.52
CA GLU A 141 -49.23 45.43 15.28
C GLU A 141 -48.62 44.33 14.40
N ALA A 142 -49.17 44.08 13.21
CA ALA A 142 -48.66 43.06 12.29
C ALA A 142 -47.22 43.38 11.84
N GLY A 143 -46.94 44.62 11.44
CA GLY A 143 -45.58 45.08 11.14
C GLY A 143 -44.66 45.01 12.37
N GLY A 144 -45.18 45.31 13.56
CA GLY A 144 -44.46 45.16 14.82
C GLY A 144 -44.14 43.72 15.22
N ARG A 145 -44.91 42.73 14.75
CA ARG A 145 -44.62 41.29 14.87
C ARG A 145 -43.57 40.89 13.84
N GLN A 146 -43.78 41.19 12.56
CA GLN A 146 -42.82 40.91 11.48
C GLN A 146 -41.42 41.49 11.74
N ALA A 147 -41.32 42.68 12.35
CA ALA A 147 -40.05 43.27 12.75
C ALA A 147 -39.32 42.49 13.87
N ARG A 148 -40.05 41.85 14.79
CA ARG A 148 -39.48 40.94 15.79
C ARG A 148 -39.08 39.62 15.16
N ASP A 149 -39.94 39.03 14.33
CA ASP A 149 -39.68 37.76 13.64
C ASP A 149 -38.41 37.88 12.77
N ALA A 150 -38.25 38.98 12.04
CA ALA A 150 -37.04 39.30 11.27
C ALA A 150 -35.81 39.51 12.17
N GLY A 151 -35.98 40.13 13.34
CA GLY A 151 -34.92 40.28 14.35
C GLY A 151 -34.47 38.96 14.94
N GLU A 152 -35.40 38.06 15.28
CA GLU A 152 -35.10 36.70 15.73
C GLU A 152 -34.41 35.88 14.65
N LEU A 153 -34.87 35.96 13.40
CA LEU A 153 -34.23 35.26 12.28
C LEU A 153 -32.81 35.77 12.04
N LYS A 154 -32.56 37.08 12.15
CA LYS A 154 -31.22 37.67 12.07
C LYS A 154 -30.32 37.20 13.22
N ALA A 155 -30.81 37.22 14.46
CA ALA A 155 -30.06 36.73 15.62
C ALA A 155 -29.75 35.22 15.53
N ARG A 156 -30.67 34.41 14.97
CA ARG A 156 -30.42 32.98 14.70
C ARG A 156 -29.41 32.77 13.57
N ALA A 157 -29.40 33.62 12.54
CA ALA A 157 -28.39 33.58 11.49
C ALA A 157 -26.99 33.94 12.04
N GLU A 158 -26.87 35.03 12.80
CA GLU A 158 -25.62 35.44 13.46
C GLU A 158 -25.10 34.34 14.43
N ALA A 159 -25.99 33.70 15.20
CA ALA A 159 -25.62 32.56 16.05
C ALA A 159 -25.16 31.34 15.24
N ALA A 160 -25.77 31.08 14.07
CA ALA A 160 -25.35 30.01 13.17
C ALA A 160 -24.00 30.29 12.50
N GLU A 161 -23.74 31.54 12.08
CA GLU A 161 -22.43 31.97 11.55
C GLU A 161 -21.31 31.79 12.59
N ILE A 162 -21.56 32.17 13.85
CA ILE A 162 -20.62 31.94 14.97
C ILE A 162 -20.38 30.44 15.18
N MET A 163 -21.43 29.60 15.11
CA MET A 163 -21.30 28.14 15.24
C MET A 163 -20.52 27.51 14.07
N VAL A 164 -20.74 27.98 12.83
CA VAL A 164 -19.99 27.53 11.66
C VAL A 164 -18.51 27.92 11.79
N ALA A 165 -18.19 29.16 12.17
CA ALA A 165 -16.82 29.60 12.39
C ALA A 165 -16.10 28.80 13.49
N ALA A 166 -16.81 28.44 14.57
CA ALA A 166 -16.28 27.58 15.62
C ALA A 166 -16.01 26.14 15.12
N LEU A 167 -16.90 25.56 14.31
CA LEU A 167 -16.73 24.24 13.71
C LEU A 167 -15.60 24.23 12.67
N GLU A 168 -15.47 25.26 11.84
CA GLU A 168 -14.33 25.42 10.93
C GLU A 168 -12.99 25.49 11.68
N SER A 169 -12.95 26.18 12.81
CA SER A 169 -11.77 26.26 13.67
C SER A 169 -11.40 24.88 14.22
N GLN A 170 -12.38 24.12 14.72
CA GLN A 170 -12.16 22.74 15.18
C GLN A 170 -11.71 21.81 14.04
N ILE A 171 -12.25 21.96 12.83
CA ILE A 171 -11.83 21.18 11.67
C ILE A 171 -10.37 21.48 11.32
N LYS A 172 -9.95 22.76 11.32
CA LYS A 172 -8.55 23.17 11.11
C LYS A 172 -7.64 22.59 12.19
N GLU A 173 -7.99 22.73 13.47
CA GLU A 173 -7.23 22.15 14.60
C GLU A 173 -7.08 20.62 14.48
N LYS A 174 -8.13 19.89 14.04
CA LYS A 174 -8.04 18.44 13.83
C LYS A 174 -7.23 18.06 12.60
N LEU A 175 -7.30 18.82 11.51
CA LEU A 175 -6.44 18.62 10.34
C LEU A 175 -4.97 18.83 10.74
N ASP A 176 -4.63 19.94 11.38
CA ASP A 176 -3.28 20.24 11.87
C ASP A 176 -2.77 19.16 12.83
N LEU A 177 -3.63 18.68 13.74
CA LEU A 177 -3.29 17.57 14.65
C LEU A 177 -3.01 16.27 13.87
N THR A 178 -3.84 15.93 12.88
CA THR A 178 -3.60 14.72 12.06
C THR A 178 -2.36 14.84 11.17
N GLU A 179 -2.06 16.02 10.62
CA GLU A 179 -0.84 16.23 9.83
C GLU A 179 0.41 16.14 10.72
N ASN A 180 0.38 16.76 11.91
CA ASN A 180 1.47 16.63 12.87
C ASN A 180 1.65 15.18 13.38
N MET A 181 0.57 14.42 13.54
CA MET A 181 0.65 12.98 13.80
C MET A 181 1.28 12.22 12.63
N MET A 182 0.87 12.48 11.38
CA MET A 182 1.44 11.84 10.19
C MET A 182 2.94 12.12 10.09
N ARG A 183 3.33 13.40 10.11
CA ARG A 183 4.74 13.84 10.11
C ARG A 183 5.56 13.23 11.27
N SER A 184 4.94 13.06 12.45
CA SER A 184 5.59 12.38 13.58
C SER A 184 5.79 10.87 13.32
N THR A 185 4.80 10.19 12.73
CA THR A 185 4.94 8.77 12.36
C THR A 185 5.92 8.56 11.20
N GLU A 186 5.98 9.48 10.24
CA GLU A 186 6.97 9.50 9.15
C GLU A 186 8.38 9.71 9.70
N ALA A 187 8.59 10.70 10.58
CA ALA A 187 9.87 10.92 11.25
C ALA A 187 10.31 9.71 12.10
N GLN A 188 9.36 9.01 12.76
CA GLN A 188 9.65 7.76 13.46
C GLN A 188 9.97 6.60 12.50
N ALA A 189 9.34 6.54 11.34
CA ALA A 189 9.65 5.54 10.30
C ALA A 189 11.04 5.79 9.70
N GLU A 190 11.35 7.02 9.32
CA GLU A 190 12.70 7.43 8.88
C GLU A 190 13.76 7.13 9.94
N ALA A 191 13.51 7.44 11.21
CA ALA A 191 14.45 7.15 12.29
C ALA A 191 14.70 5.64 12.45
N ARG A 192 13.69 4.79 12.20
CA ARG A 192 13.85 3.33 12.17
C ARG A 192 14.63 2.86 10.94
N VAL A 193 14.38 3.43 9.76
CA VAL A 193 15.15 3.14 8.54
C VAL A 193 16.62 3.51 8.73
N LYS A 194 16.92 4.76 9.12
CA LYS A 194 18.27 5.26 9.40
C LYS A 194 18.99 4.45 10.48
N LYS A 195 18.26 4.02 11.53
CA LYS A 195 18.81 3.10 12.54
C LYS A 195 19.17 1.74 11.92
N ASN A 196 18.27 1.15 11.13
CA ASN A 196 18.49 -0.16 10.51
C ASN A 196 19.63 -0.11 9.48
N GLU A 197 19.78 1.00 8.75
CA GLU A 197 20.90 1.26 7.83
C GLU A 197 22.23 1.29 8.60
N ILE A 198 22.34 2.07 9.69
CA ILE A 198 23.54 2.10 10.55
C ILE A 198 23.83 0.72 11.16
N GLU A 199 22.80 0.01 11.64
CA GLU A 199 22.96 -1.37 12.13
C GLU A 199 23.43 -2.35 11.03
N ALA A 200 23.08 -2.12 9.76
CA ALA A 200 23.53 -2.92 8.63
C ALA A 200 24.97 -2.57 8.22
N GLU A 201 25.33 -1.28 8.17
CA GLU A 201 26.70 -0.82 7.92
C GLU A 201 27.68 -1.37 8.96
N ILE A 202 27.32 -1.35 10.26
CA ILE A 202 28.11 -1.94 11.33
C ILE A 202 28.32 -3.44 11.07
N LYS A 203 27.25 -4.20 10.78
CA LYS A 203 27.33 -5.65 10.47
C LYS A 203 28.17 -5.93 9.22
N ILE A 204 28.10 -5.09 8.19
CA ILE A 204 28.94 -5.17 6.99
C ILE A 204 30.41 -4.95 7.37
N SER A 205 30.71 -3.96 8.21
CA SER A 205 32.08 -3.69 8.68
C SER A 205 32.66 -4.85 9.51
N GLU A 206 31.86 -5.45 10.41
CA GLU A 206 32.25 -6.65 11.15
C GLU A 206 32.53 -7.84 10.23
N LEU A 207 31.68 -8.06 9.21
CA LEU A 207 31.86 -9.15 8.24
C LEU A 207 33.09 -8.91 7.35
N GLN A 208 33.41 -7.66 7.01
CA GLN A 208 34.65 -7.32 6.29
C GLN A 208 35.89 -7.59 7.14
N VAL A 209 35.88 -7.27 8.45
CA VAL A 209 36.96 -7.63 9.38
C VAL A 209 37.11 -9.15 9.48
N LYS A 210 36.03 -9.89 9.75
CA LYS A 210 36.03 -11.37 9.82
C LYS A 210 36.52 -12.02 8.51
N LEU A 211 36.18 -11.43 7.35
CA LEU A 211 36.68 -11.88 6.04
C LEU A 211 38.17 -11.57 5.85
N ALA A 212 38.68 -10.46 6.36
CA ALA A 212 40.10 -10.15 6.34
C ALA A 212 40.91 -11.07 7.27
N GLU A 213 40.40 -11.34 8.48
CA GLU A 213 40.96 -12.31 9.42
C GLU A 213 40.99 -13.72 8.81
N ALA A 214 39.90 -14.18 8.21
CA ALA A 214 39.83 -15.47 7.53
C ALA A 214 40.81 -15.58 6.35
N LYS A 215 40.97 -14.50 5.56
CA LYS A 215 41.98 -14.44 4.48
C LYS A 215 43.40 -14.50 5.02
N ALA A 216 43.72 -13.76 6.08
CA ALA A 216 45.04 -13.79 6.73
C ALA A 216 45.35 -15.17 7.35
N MET A 217 44.34 -15.81 7.95
CA MET A 217 44.44 -17.19 8.45
C MET A 217 44.68 -18.18 7.31
N ASN A 218 43.98 -18.04 6.18
CA ASN A 218 44.19 -18.91 5.02
C ASN A 218 45.58 -18.73 4.40
N MET A 219 46.05 -17.50 4.19
CA MET A 219 47.42 -17.21 3.72
C MET A 219 48.49 -17.81 4.65
N ARG A 220 48.24 -17.80 5.98
CA ARG A 220 49.11 -18.46 6.94
C ARG A 220 49.09 -19.98 6.79
N LEU A 221 47.91 -20.60 6.65
CA LEU A 221 47.79 -22.05 6.44
C LEU A 221 48.39 -22.50 5.11
N GLU A 222 48.30 -21.68 4.06
CA GLU A 222 48.98 -21.89 2.77
C GLU A 222 50.51 -21.83 2.93
N GLY A 223 51.03 -20.86 3.70
CA GLY A 223 52.46 -20.77 4.03
C GLY A 223 52.97 -21.92 4.92
N ASP A 224 52.21 -22.30 5.94
CA ASP A 224 52.49 -23.46 6.79
C ASP A 224 52.47 -24.76 5.94
N SER A 225 51.49 -24.91 5.04
CA SER A 225 51.39 -26.03 4.09
C SER A 225 52.56 -26.09 3.10
N ALA A 226 53.01 -24.96 2.57
CA ALA A 226 54.20 -24.89 1.72
C ALA A 226 55.46 -25.31 2.50
N CYS A 227 55.63 -24.82 3.73
CA CYS A 227 56.72 -25.22 4.62
C CYS A 227 56.70 -26.74 4.92
N PHE A 228 55.51 -27.33 5.11
CA PHE A 228 55.37 -28.78 5.24
C PHE A 228 55.71 -29.53 3.93
N ALA A 229 55.33 -29.01 2.76
CA ALA A 229 55.68 -29.61 1.47
C ALA A 229 57.19 -29.57 1.18
N ASP A 230 57.86 -28.44 1.46
CA ASP A 230 59.32 -28.31 1.38
C ASP A 230 60.01 -29.28 2.36
N ARG A 231 59.50 -29.39 3.59
CA ARG A 231 60.02 -30.32 4.60
C ARG A 231 59.83 -31.79 4.19
N VAL A 232 58.69 -32.14 3.60
CA VAL A 232 58.45 -33.49 3.06
C VAL A 232 59.40 -33.78 1.90
N THR A 233 59.60 -32.83 0.98
CA THR A 233 60.53 -32.96 -0.15
C THR A 233 61.98 -33.11 0.34
N SER A 234 62.38 -32.35 1.35
CA SER A 234 63.69 -32.46 2.00
C SER A 234 63.88 -33.81 2.71
N LEU A 235 62.87 -34.29 3.45
CA LEU A 235 62.87 -35.60 4.09
C LEU A 235 62.92 -36.74 3.07
N GLN A 236 62.20 -36.64 1.95
CA GLN A 236 62.29 -37.58 0.84
C GLN A 236 63.69 -37.60 0.21
N GLY A 237 64.31 -36.42 0.00
CA GLY A 237 65.69 -36.31 -0.48
C GLY A 237 66.71 -36.97 0.45
N MET A 238 66.58 -36.78 1.77
CA MET A 238 67.44 -37.44 2.77
C MET A 238 67.18 -38.95 2.88
N LEU A 239 65.93 -39.40 2.73
CA LEU A 239 65.59 -40.82 2.73
C LEU A 239 66.15 -41.52 1.49
N GLU A 240 66.08 -40.85 0.33
CA GLU A 240 66.63 -41.33 -0.93
C GLU A 240 68.17 -41.30 -0.96
N SER A 241 68.83 -40.35 -0.28
CA SER A 241 70.28 -40.41 -0.08
C SER A 241 70.67 -41.52 0.88
N GLN A 242 69.94 -41.71 2.00
CA GLN A 242 70.18 -42.83 2.92
C GLN A 242 69.92 -44.20 2.27
N ARG A 243 68.97 -44.32 1.34
CA ARG A 243 68.81 -45.52 0.50
C ARG A 243 70.04 -45.78 -0.36
N LYS A 244 70.52 -44.76 -1.08
CA LYS A 244 71.73 -44.87 -1.91
C LYS A 244 72.97 -45.20 -1.09
N ASP A 245 73.11 -44.64 0.11
CA ASP A 245 74.18 -45.01 1.05
C ASP A 245 74.00 -46.45 1.57
N ALA A 246 72.79 -46.87 1.92
CA ALA A 246 72.51 -48.25 2.34
C ALA A 246 72.79 -49.27 1.23
N ASP A 247 72.44 -48.97 -0.02
CA ASP A 247 72.73 -49.82 -1.18
C ASP A 247 74.21 -49.81 -1.57
N ASN A 248 74.91 -48.69 -1.39
CA ASN A 248 76.37 -48.60 -1.46
C ASN A 248 77.04 -49.47 -0.38
N TRP A 249 76.54 -49.43 0.87
CA TRP A 249 77.00 -50.30 1.96
C TRP A 249 76.67 -51.78 1.72
N ARG A 250 75.49 -52.12 1.18
CA ARG A 250 75.15 -53.48 0.74
C ARG A 250 76.09 -53.96 -0.37
N GLY A 251 76.36 -53.13 -1.37
CA GLY A 251 77.30 -53.44 -2.45
C GLY A 251 78.71 -53.70 -1.93
N LYS A 252 79.22 -52.83 -1.04
CA LYS A 252 80.50 -53.03 -0.33
C LYS A 252 80.50 -54.32 0.51
N TYR A 253 79.41 -54.61 1.22
CA TYR A 253 79.30 -55.83 2.03
C TYR A 253 79.30 -57.10 1.16
N VAL A 254 78.55 -57.09 0.05
CA VAL A 254 78.54 -58.18 -0.94
C VAL A 254 79.93 -58.35 -1.55
N GLN A 255 80.63 -57.26 -1.89
CA GLN A 255 82.02 -57.33 -2.36
C GLN A 255 82.94 -57.95 -1.31
N VAL A 256 82.89 -57.49 -0.05
CA VAL A 256 83.69 -58.06 1.05
C VAL A 256 83.36 -59.54 1.29
N VAL A 257 82.12 -59.98 1.11
CA VAL A 257 81.74 -61.40 1.19
C VAL A 257 82.29 -62.21 0.00
N GLN A 258 82.32 -61.63 -1.21
CA GLN A 258 82.95 -62.26 -2.38
C GLN A 258 84.48 -62.34 -2.24
N ASP A 259 85.10 -61.29 -1.72
CA ASP A 259 86.55 -61.22 -1.43
C ASP A 259 86.92 -62.19 -0.30
N LEU A 260 86.09 -62.32 0.74
CA LEU A 260 86.27 -63.33 1.77
C LEU A 260 86.16 -64.75 1.18
N ALA A 261 85.23 -64.96 0.25
CA ALA A 261 85.06 -66.25 -0.44
C ALA A 261 86.20 -66.57 -1.41
N SER A 262 86.87 -65.58 -2.03
CA SER A 262 88.09 -65.80 -2.80
C SER A 262 89.28 -66.09 -1.89
N VAL A 263 89.48 -65.32 -0.81
CA VAL A 263 90.53 -65.58 0.19
C VAL A 263 90.36 -66.95 0.87
N VAL A 264 89.13 -67.40 1.13
CA VAL A 264 88.86 -68.77 1.63
C VAL A 264 89.25 -69.83 0.59
N LYS A 265 88.95 -69.63 -0.70
CA LYS A 265 89.41 -70.53 -1.76
C LYS A 265 90.93 -70.55 -1.90
N GLU A 266 91.60 -69.41 -1.76
CA GLU A 266 93.07 -69.33 -1.76
C GLU A 266 93.69 -70.02 -0.55
N ARG A 267 93.13 -69.81 0.65
CA ARG A 267 93.50 -70.53 1.88
C ARG A 267 93.36 -72.03 1.71
N ASP A 268 92.25 -72.50 1.15
CA ASP A 268 91.98 -73.93 1.01
C ASP A 268 92.84 -74.56 -0.09
N ALA A 269 93.12 -73.82 -1.18
CA ALA A 269 94.11 -74.21 -2.18
C ALA A 269 95.56 -74.18 -1.66
N ALA A 270 95.87 -73.33 -0.67
CA ALA A 270 97.16 -73.32 0.01
C ALA A 270 97.28 -74.48 1.02
N ALA A 271 96.22 -74.77 1.79
CA ALA A 271 96.14 -75.90 2.70
C ALA A 271 96.22 -77.24 1.94
N ALA A 272 95.56 -77.37 0.79
CA ALA A 272 95.68 -78.54 -0.08
C ALA A 272 97.11 -78.73 -0.62
N ARG A 273 97.80 -77.63 -1.00
CA ARG A 273 99.22 -77.67 -1.41
C ARG A 273 100.14 -78.07 -0.26
N ALA A 274 99.94 -77.53 0.94
CA ALA A 274 100.69 -77.90 2.13
C ALA A 274 100.45 -79.37 2.54
N ALA A 275 99.21 -79.86 2.43
CA ALA A 275 98.87 -81.25 2.67
C ALA A 275 99.56 -82.19 1.65
N ALA A 276 99.53 -81.84 0.36
CA ALA A 276 100.24 -82.57 -0.69
C ALA A 276 101.75 -82.64 -0.42
N GLN A 277 102.39 -81.49 -0.16
CA GLN A 277 103.82 -81.41 0.21
C GLN A 277 104.14 -82.22 1.48
N SER A 278 103.25 -82.26 2.47
CA SER A 278 103.44 -83.10 3.67
C SER A 278 103.36 -84.60 3.38
N SER A 279 102.56 -85.01 2.38
CA SER A 279 102.48 -86.40 1.93
C SER A 279 103.67 -86.81 1.07
N GLU A 280 104.17 -85.91 0.22
CA GLU A 280 105.39 -86.07 -0.56
C GLU A 280 106.63 -86.15 0.34
N ALA A 281 106.73 -85.28 1.34
CA ALA A 281 107.79 -85.33 2.35
C ALA A 281 107.78 -86.66 3.14
N ARG A 282 106.62 -87.19 3.51
CA ARG A 282 106.50 -88.53 4.14
C ARG A 282 106.94 -89.65 3.20
N GLN A 283 106.53 -89.61 1.93
CA GLN A 283 106.97 -90.60 0.94
C GLN A 283 108.49 -90.56 0.73
N LEU A 284 109.12 -89.38 0.77
CA LEU A 284 110.57 -89.23 0.70
C LEU A 284 111.28 -89.71 1.99
N GLU A 285 110.68 -89.51 3.16
CA GLU A 285 111.19 -90.04 4.44
C GLU A 285 111.09 -91.59 4.47
N ASP A 286 109.98 -92.16 4.01
CA ASP A 286 109.80 -93.62 3.88
C ASP A 286 110.76 -94.23 2.83
N GLN A 287 110.96 -93.57 1.69
CA GLN A 287 111.96 -93.98 0.69
C GLN A 287 113.39 -93.91 1.25
N LYS A 288 113.72 -92.86 2.00
CA LYS A 288 115.00 -92.70 2.71
C LYS A 288 115.20 -93.80 3.76
N LEU A 289 114.17 -94.16 4.52
CA LEU A 289 114.20 -95.29 5.46
C LEU A 289 114.37 -96.64 4.73
N GLN A 290 113.70 -96.85 3.60
CA GLN A 290 113.91 -98.05 2.77
C GLN A 290 115.33 -98.12 2.20
N VAL A 291 115.88 -97.01 1.71
CA VAL A 291 117.27 -96.92 1.23
C VAL A 291 118.27 -97.15 2.37
N GLN A 292 118.02 -96.60 3.57
CA GLN A 292 118.85 -96.86 4.76
C GLN A 292 118.77 -98.32 5.21
N ALA A 293 117.59 -98.95 5.19
CA ALA A 293 117.45 -100.37 5.48
C ALA A 293 118.15 -101.23 4.43
N HIS A 294 118.10 -100.85 3.15
CA HIS A 294 118.80 -101.54 2.07
C HIS A 294 120.32 -101.35 2.13
N ALA A 295 120.79 -100.18 2.58
CA ALA A 295 122.20 -99.90 2.84
C ALA A 295 122.71 -100.68 4.06
N ALA A 296 121.98 -100.69 5.18
CA ALA A 296 122.32 -101.48 6.36
C ALA A 296 122.32 -103.00 6.07
N ARG A 297 121.41 -103.46 5.21
CA ARG A 297 121.42 -104.83 4.68
C ARG A 297 122.68 -105.09 3.85
N LEU A 298 123.00 -104.22 2.88
CA LEU A 298 124.22 -104.34 2.07
C LEU A 298 125.49 -104.27 2.93
N GLU A 299 125.52 -103.47 4.00
CA GLU A 299 126.61 -103.48 4.99
C GLU A 299 126.69 -104.80 5.76
N SER A 300 125.56 -105.41 6.13
CA SER A 300 125.55 -106.73 6.79
C SER A 300 126.01 -107.83 5.84
N GLU A 301 125.64 -107.76 4.56
CA GLU A 301 126.10 -108.66 3.50
C GLU A 301 127.60 -108.41 3.20
N LEU A 302 128.08 -107.17 3.26
CA LEU A 302 129.51 -106.82 3.14
C LEU A 302 130.32 -107.29 4.35
N ARG A 303 129.79 -107.20 5.58
CA ARG A 303 130.41 -107.76 6.80
C ARG A 303 130.46 -109.28 6.73
N GLY A 304 129.35 -109.93 6.37
CA GLY A 304 129.31 -111.37 6.11
C GLY A 304 130.30 -111.81 5.03
N HIS A 305 130.46 -111.03 3.95
CA HIS A 305 131.51 -111.27 2.97
C HIS A 305 132.93 -110.97 3.48
N SER A 306 133.12 -110.05 4.44
CA SER A 306 134.40 -109.77 5.08
C SER A 306 134.81 -110.83 6.11
N GLU A 307 133.85 -111.40 6.82
CA GLU A 307 134.01 -112.52 7.77
C GLU A 307 134.20 -113.83 7.01
N MET A 308 133.43 -114.06 5.94
CA MET A 308 133.69 -115.15 5.00
C MET A 308 135.06 -114.98 4.33
N ARG A 309 135.50 -113.74 4.04
CA ARG A 309 136.89 -113.48 3.61
C ARG A 309 137.90 -113.77 4.71
N SER A 310 137.68 -113.43 5.97
CA SER A 310 138.65 -113.71 7.03
C SER A 310 138.71 -115.21 7.34
N GLN A 311 137.61 -115.94 7.26
CA GLN A 311 137.57 -117.41 7.34
C GLN A 311 138.24 -118.06 6.13
N LEU A 312 138.03 -117.54 4.91
CA LEU A 312 138.73 -117.98 3.71
C LEU A 312 140.22 -117.58 3.72
N GLN A 313 140.58 -116.47 4.38
CA GLN A 313 141.96 -116.02 4.54
C GLN A 313 142.68 -116.86 5.60
N GLN A 314 142.05 -117.15 6.74
CA GLN A 314 142.57 -118.12 7.71
C GLN A 314 142.75 -119.49 7.07
N ARG A 315 141.77 -119.97 6.29
CA ARG A 315 141.94 -121.20 5.49
C ARG A 315 143.02 -121.07 4.42
N LEU A 316 143.22 -119.91 3.82
CA LEU A 316 144.33 -119.68 2.89
C LEU A 316 145.67 -119.69 3.61
N ASP A 317 145.77 -119.17 4.82
CA ASP A 317 147.00 -119.11 5.60
C ASP A 317 147.33 -120.50 6.20
N GLU A 318 146.31 -121.27 6.63
CA GLU A 318 146.42 -122.72 6.91
C GLU A 318 146.86 -123.49 5.66
N LEU A 319 146.17 -123.32 4.53
CA LEU A 319 146.51 -123.98 3.26
C LEU A 319 147.84 -123.47 2.67
N ILE A 320 148.36 -122.31 3.05
CA ILE A 320 149.69 -121.82 2.67
C ILE A 320 150.75 -122.44 3.58
N ALA A 321 150.47 -122.66 4.87
CA ALA A 321 151.34 -123.45 5.73
C ALA A 321 151.44 -124.91 5.23
N GLU A 322 150.30 -125.55 4.90
CA GLU A 322 150.29 -126.89 4.29
C GLU A 322 150.88 -126.88 2.87
N ALA A 323 150.58 -125.88 2.03
CA ALA A 323 151.12 -125.82 0.67
C ALA A 323 152.60 -125.47 0.62
N GLN A 324 153.18 -124.77 1.61
CA GLN A 324 154.64 -124.62 1.67
C GLN A 324 155.35 -125.93 2.04
N ALA A 325 154.66 -126.88 2.71
CA ALA A 325 155.13 -128.26 2.82
C ALA A 325 154.88 -129.08 1.54
N ALA A 326 153.77 -128.86 0.82
CA ALA A 326 153.40 -129.66 -0.35
C ALA A 326 154.03 -129.21 -1.69
N ARG A 327 154.37 -127.92 -1.85
CA ARG A 327 154.80 -127.32 -3.14
C ARG A 327 156.27 -127.60 -3.51
N ALA A 328 156.85 -128.62 -2.90
CA ALA A 328 157.92 -129.41 -3.51
C ALA A 328 157.43 -130.25 -4.71
N ARG A 329 156.12 -130.30 -4.99
CA ARG A 329 155.53 -131.01 -6.14
C ARG A 329 154.74 -130.06 -7.07
N ALA A 330 155.34 -129.88 -8.25
CA ALA A 330 154.85 -129.36 -9.53
C ALA A 330 153.37 -129.62 -9.88
N ALA A 331 152.72 -128.92 -10.84
CA ALA A 331 152.97 -127.69 -11.61
C ALA A 331 151.76 -127.46 -12.57
N LEU A 332 151.93 -126.64 -13.62
CA LEU A 332 151.11 -126.59 -14.86
C LEU A 332 149.68 -125.99 -14.81
N ALA A 333 149.62 -124.72 -15.22
CA ALA A 333 148.82 -124.18 -16.33
C ALA A 333 147.26 -124.25 -16.35
N GLY A 334 146.64 -123.06 -16.44
CA GLY A 334 145.78 -122.74 -17.59
C GLY A 334 144.30 -122.38 -17.34
N PRO A 335 143.81 -121.20 -17.79
CA PRO A 335 142.39 -120.79 -17.76
C PRO A 335 141.88 -120.51 -19.23
N PRO A 336 140.89 -119.62 -19.57
CA PRO A 336 139.88 -118.84 -18.81
C PRO A 336 138.45 -118.75 -19.45
N ALA A 337 137.64 -117.77 -19.00
CA ALA A 337 136.67 -116.93 -19.77
C ALA A 337 135.18 -117.36 -20.01
N PHE A 338 134.18 -116.47 -20.22
CA PHE A 338 133.96 -115.05 -19.81
C PHE A 338 132.53 -114.48 -20.16
N ASN A 339 131.76 -114.04 -19.15
CA ASN A 339 130.87 -112.84 -19.11
C ASN A 339 129.42 -112.77 -19.75
N ALA A 340 128.65 -111.76 -19.27
CA ALA A 340 127.47 -111.03 -19.83
C ALA A 340 126.05 -111.69 -19.82
N ALA A 341 124.92 -110.97 -19.67
CA ALA A 341 124.61 -109.59 -19.19
C ALA A 341 123.09 -109.38 -18.89
N LEU A 342 122.69 -108.22 -18.35
CA LEU A 342 121.31 -107.76 -17.99
C LEU A 342 120.92 -106.54 -18.91
N GLN A 343 119.76 -105.84 -18.91
CA GLN A 343 118.50 -105.64 -18.12
C GLN A 343 117.47 -104.93 -19.09
N GLN A 344 116.19 -104.54 -18.86
CA GLN A 344 115.13 -104.56 -17.82
C GLN A 344 113.74 -104.39 -18.52
N MET A 345 112.61 -104.15 -17.81
CA MET A 345 111.28 -103.86 -18.40
C MET A 345 110.36 -102.97 -17.50
N ASN A 346 109.45 -102.17 -18.12
CA ASN A 346 108.00 -101.92 -17.83
C ASN A 346 107.44 -101.78 -16.36
N LYS A 347 106.30 -101.11 -16.02
CA LYS A 347 105.34 -100.15 -16.67
C LYS A 347 104.23 -99.65 -15.69
N MET A 348 103.65 -98.45 -15.96
CA MET A 348 102.22 -98.02 -15.84
C MET A 348 101.43 -97.97 -14.49
N SER A 349 100.30 -97.21 -14.53
CA SER A 349 98.97 -97.42 -13.87
C SER A 349 98.72 -96.85 -12.45
N ASN A 350 97.51 -96.37 -12.05
CA ASN A 350 96.27 -95.97 -12.78
C ASN A 350 95.21 -95.19 -11.89
N SER A 351 94.19 -94.59 -12.53
CA SER A 351 92.73 -94.51 -12.17
C SER A 351 92.08 -93.59 -11.09
N ASN A 352 90.92 -93.00 -11.49
CA ASN A 352 89.63 -92.66 -10.78
C ASN A 352 89.58 -91.61 -9.62
N GLY A 353 88.44 -90.94 -9.30
CA GLY A 353 87.12 -90.76 -9.98
C GLY A 353 85.91 -90.36 -9.06
N GLN A 354 84.89 -89.60 -9.59
CA GLN A 354 83.51 -89.30 -9.05
C GLN A 354 83.38 -88.45 -7.73
N GLY A 355 82.25 -87.83 -7.28
CA GLY A 355 80.87 -87.56 -7.82
C GLY A 355 79.86 -86.94 -6.75
N SER A 356 78.60 -86.61 -7.13
CA SER A 356 77.38 -86.21 -6.31
C SER A 356 77.10 -84.70 -5.96
N VAL A 357 75.97 -83.94 -6.23
CA VAL A 357 74.47 -83.87 -5.96
C VAL A 357 74.02 -83.51 -4.49
N ASN A 358 72.93 -82.76 -4.10
CA ASN A 358 71.62 -82.28 -4.69
C ASN A 358 70.85 -81.13 -3.87
N VAL A 359 69.65 -80.64 -4.32
CA VAL A 359 68.52 -79.86 -3.63
C VAL A 359 68.62 -78.30 -3.53
N GLY A 360 67.57 -77.41 -3.54
CA GLY A 360 66.10 -77.47 -3.91
C GLY A 360 65.09 -76.50 -3.16
N GLY A 361 64.12 -75.84 -3.85
CA GLY A 361 62.89 -75.10 -3.33
C GLY A 361 62.97 -73.53 -3.22
N SER A 362 61.94 -72.68 -2.91
CA SER A 362 60.44 -72.56 -3.04
C SER A 362 59.90 -71.29 -2.27
N ALA A 363 58.72 -70.63 -2.41
CA ALA A 363 57.69 -70.40 -3.48
C ALA A 363 56.58 -69.32 -3.05
N ASP A 364 55.85 -68.70 -4.02
CA ASP A 364 54.50 -68.01 -4.06
C ASP A 364 54.14 -66.76 -3.16
N THR A 365 53.19 -65.82 -3.43
CA THR A 365 51.77 -65.87 -3.97
C THR A 365 51.22 -64.50 -4.53
N GLU A 366 50.07 -64.51 -5.25
CA GLU A 366 49.22 -63.40 -5.83
C GLU A 366 48.35 -62.62 -4.78
N GLU A 367 47.56 -61.53 -4.96
CA GLU A 367 47.02 -60.61 -6.03
C GLU A 367 45.44 -60.57 -6.18
N GLY A 368 44.78 -59.48 -6.64
CA GLY A 368 43.29 -59.38 -6.75
C GLY A 368 42.62 -58.03 -7.15
N LEU A 369 41.36 -58.09 -7.64
CA LEU A 369 40.49 -57.01 -8.22
C LEU A 369 38.98 -57.28 -7.95
N ASP A 370 38.07 -56.26 -7.99
CA ASP A 370 36.71 -56.34 -8.62
C ASP A 370 35.94 -54.96 -8.71
N GLN A 371 34.70 -54.97 -9.24
CA GLN A 371 33.86 -53.84 -9.73
C GLN A 371 32.50 -53.66 -8.97
N GLY A 372 31.63 -52.72 -9.42
CA GLY A 372 30.20 -52.64 -9.03
C GLY A 372 29.40 -51.49 -9.71
N ASP A 373 28.18 -51.76 -10.19
CA ASP A 373 27.33 -50.86 -11.03
C ASP A 373 25.80 -51.09 -10.82
N LYS A 374 24.93 -50.15 -11.28
CA LYS A 374 23.45 -50.13 -11.53
C LYS A 374 22.77 -48.85 -10.97
N VAL A 375 21.75 -48.17 -11.56
CA VAL A 375 20.70 -48.41 -12.61
C VAL A 375 19.29 -48.79 -12.11
N SER A 376 18.34 -47.83 -12.17
CA SER A 376 16.85 -47.94 -12.35
C SER A 376 16.23 -46.52 -12.18
N ASP A 377 15.51 -45.89 -13.12
CA ASP A 377 14.19 -46.17 -13.72
C ASP A 377 12.97 -46.02 -12.78
N SER A 378 12.00 -45.16 -13.15
CA SER A 378 10.67 -45.01 -12.51
C SER A 378 9.74 -44.00 -13.24
N GLY A 379 9.38 -44.25 -14.50
CA GLY A 379 8.59 -43.30 -15.33
C GLY A 379 7.09 -43.12 -15.01
N ALA A 380 6.45 -44.05 -14.27
CA ALA A 380 4.98 -44.15 -14.21
C ALA A 380 4.30 -43.71 -12.88
N ALA A 381 5.07 -43.41 -11.83
CA ALA A 381 4.53 -43.13 -10.49
C ALA A 381 4.12 -41.65 -10.26
N ALA A 382 4.57 -40.72 -11.11
CA ALA A 382 4.53 -39.29 -10.84
C ALA A 382 3.12 -38.68 -10.80
N VAL A 383 2.19 -39.15 -11.63
CA VAL A 383 0.87 -38.52 -11.79
C VAL A 383 -0.01 -38.66 -10.54
N ALA A 384 0.01 -39.83 -9.89
CA ALA A 384 -0.74 -40.04 -8.64
C ALA A 384 -0.15 -39.22 -7.47
N ALA A 385 1.17 -39.08 -7.41
CA ALA A 385 1.84 -38.27 -6.39
C ALA A 385 1.53 -36.76 -6.52
N ALA A 386 1.30 -36.27 -7.75
CA ALA A 386 0.99 -34.86 -8.01
C ALA A 386 -0.35 -34.42 -7.41
N GLU A 387 -1.41 -35.23 -7.49
CA GLU A 387 -2.72 -34.90 -6.89
C GLU A 387 -2.66 -34.86 -5.35
N GLU A 388 -1.87 -35.74 -4.73
CA GLU A 388 -1.70 -35.72 -3.28
C GLU A 388 -0.84 -34.51 -2.82
N ALA A 389 0.17 -34.12 -3.59
CA ALA A 389 0.95 -32.91 -3.35
C ALA A 389 0.07 -31.64 -3.42
N LEU A 390 -0.75 -31.51 -4.46
CA LEU A 390 -1.73 -30.41 -4.59
C LEU A 390 -2.72 -30.37 -3.42
N SER A 391 -3.12 -31.54 -2.92
CA SER A 391 -4.00 -31.67 -1.75
C SER A 391 -3.34 -31.21 -0.43
N ARG A 392 -2.02 -31.03 -0.40
CA ARG A 392 -1.25 -30.53 0.75
C ARG A 392 -0.89 -29.03 0.67
N MET A 393 -0.78 -28.45 -0.53
CA MET A 393 -0.42 -27.03 -0.74
C MET A 393 -1.45 -26.03 -0.20
N THR A 394 -0.99 -25.01 0.52
CA THR A 394 -1.81 -23.87 0.97
C THR A 394 -2.26 -22.98 -0.19
N VAL A 395 -3.24 -22.11 0.05
CA VAL A 395 -3.72 -21.13 -0.94
C VAL A 395 -2.62 -20.12 -1.34
N MET A 396 -1.60 -19.90 -0.50
CA MET A 396 -0.46 -19.04 -0.87
C MET A 396 0.50 -19.76 -1.82
N GLU A 397 0.90 -21.00 -1.50
CA GLU A 397 1.78 -21.80 -2.37
C GLU A 397 1.12 -22.07 -3.74
N ILE A 398 -0.20 -22.27 -3.78
CA ILE A 398 -0.98 -22.39 -5.04
C ILE A 398 -0.88 -21.11 -5.88
N LYS A 399 -1.03 -19.93 -5.29
CA LYS A 399 -0.90 -18.65 -6.01
C LYS A 399 0.52 -18.39 -6.48
N GLU A 400 1.50 -18.71 -5.64
CA GLU A 400 2.91 -18.54 -5.98
C GLU A 400 3.32 -19.48 -7.13
N TRP A 401 2.91 -20.75 -7.09
CA TRP A 401 3.10 -21.69 -8.20
C TRP A 401 2.44 -21.20 -9.49
N LEU A 402 1.16 -20.78 -9.46
CA LEU A 402 0.47 -20.20 -10.62
C LEU A 402 1.19 -18.96 -11.16
N THR A 403 1.75 -18.12 -10.28
CA THR A 403 2.52 -16.92 -10.66
C THR A 403 3.85 -17.30 -11.30
N GLN A 404 4.57 -18.30 -10.78
CA GLN A 404 5.81 -18.84 -11.35
C GLN A 404 5.59 -19.49 -12.72
N GLN A 405 4.42 -20.10 -12.95
CA GLN A 405 4.00 -20.61 -14.28
C GLN A 405 3.50 -19.49 -15.22
N GLY A 406 3.51 -18.22 -14.82
CA GLY A 406 3.12 -17.07 -15.65
C GLY A 406 1.62 -16.70 -15.60
N HIS A 407 0.79 -17.42 -14.84
CA HIS A 407 -0.66 -17.20 -14.76
C HIS A 407 -1.07 -16.07 -13.79
N ALA A 408 -0.23 -15.04 -13.66
CA ALA A 408 -0.40 -13.95 -12.69
C ALA A 408 -1.72 -13.16 -12.86
N GLU A 409 -2.15 -12.88 -14.10
CA GLU A 409 -3.43 -12.22 -14.37
C GLU A 409 -4.63 -13.07 -13.94
N GLN A 410 -4.52 -14.40 -14.08
CA GLN A 410 -5.58 -15.32 -13.65
C GLN A 410 -5.66 -15.32 -12.12
N VAL A 411 -4.53 -15.37 -11.41
CA VAL A 411 -4.47 -15.23 -9.95
C VAL A 411 -5.10 -13.92 -9.47
N TRP A 412 -4.80 -12.79 -10.12
CA TRP A 412 -5.38 -11.49 -9.79
C TRP A 412 -6.90 -11.44 -10.05
N THR A 413 -7.34 -11.95 -11.19
CA THR A 413 -8.76 -12.02 -11.58
C THR A 413 -9.55 -12.94 -10.66
N PHE A 414 -8.96 -14.02 -10.17
CA PHE A 414 -9.59 -14.93 -9.21
C PHE A 414 -9.67 -14.28 -7.82
N GLN A 415 -8.58 -13.68 -7.33
CA GLN A 415 -8.52 -13.03 -6.01
C GLN A 415 -9.47 -11.82 -5.88
N SER A 416 -9.79 -11.13 -6.98
CA SER A 416 -10.69 -9.98 -6.99
C SER A 416 -12.18 -10.34 -7.09
N ARG A 417 -12.55 -11.61 -7.31
CA ARG A 417 -13.96 -12.06 -7.34
C ARG A 417 -14.62 -12.01 -5.96
N ARG A 418 -15.94 -11.78 -5.97
CA ARG A 418 -16.83 -11.95 -4.81
C ARG A 418 -17.94 -12.96 -5.16
N PRO A 419 -18.26 -13.95 -4.31
CA PRO A 419 -17.61 -14.27 -3.03
C PRO A 419 -16.13 -14.64 -3.19
N VAL A 420 -15.36 -14.52 -2.11
CA VAL A 420 -13.91 -14.83 -2.10
C VAL A 420 -13.71 -16.32 -2.41
N PRO A 421 -12.87 -16.70 -3.39
CA PRO A 421 -12.73 -18.11 -3.78
C PRO A 421 -12.16 -18.99 -2.66
N LYS A 422 -12.73 -20.17 -2.52
CA LYS A 422 -12.31 -21.21 -1.56
C LYS A 422 -11.14 -22.02 -2.12
N ARG A 423 -10.45 -22.78 -1.26
CA ARG A 423 -9.29 -23.61 -1.65
C ARG A 423 -9.59 -24.61 -2.79
N ALA A 424 -10.81 -25.14 -2.85
CA ALA A 424 -11.25 -26.03 -3.94
C ALA A 424 -11.16 -25.32 -5.30
N ASP A 425 -11.73 -24.13 -5.39
CA ASP A 425 -11.76 -23.26 -6.58
C ASP A 425 -10.33 -22.97 -7.09
N TRP A 426 -9.36 -22.77 -6.17
CA TRP A 426 -7.94 -22.58 -6.50
C TRP A 426 -7.24 -23.86 -7.00
N VAL A 427 -7.60 -25.03 -6.48
CA VAL A 427 -7.09 -26.32 -6.96
C VAL A 427 -7.68 -26.67 -8.33
N GLU A 428 -8.96 -26.33 -8.57
CA GLU A 428 -9.58 -26.48 -9.88
C GLU A 428 -8.92 -25.59 -10.93
N LEU A 429 -8.54 -24.35 -10.58
CA LEU A 429 -7.76 -23.47 -11.46
C LEU A 429 -6.39 -24.08 -11.83
N ILE A 430 -5.67 -24.68 -10.89
CA ILE A 430 -4.43 -25.43 -11.24
C ILE A 430 -4.74 -26.58 -12.20
N LYS A 431 -5.79 -27.37 -11.95
CA LYS A 431 -6.15 -28.49 -12.83
C LYS A 431 -6.41 -28.00 -14.25
N GLN A 432 -7.24 -26.97 -14.42
CA GLN A 432 -7.53 -26.36 -15.72
C GLN A 432 -6.25 -25.88 -16.43
N VAL A 433 -5.34 -25.21 -15.73
CA VAL A 433 -4.03 -24.78 -16.27
C VAL A 433 -3.18 -25.98 -16.69
N SER A 434 -3.02 -26.99 -15.82
CA SER A 434 -2.20 -28.17 -16.12
C SER A 434 -2.70 -28.98 -17.33
N THR A 435 -4.02 -29.01 -17.57
CA THR A 435 -4.64 -29.65 -18.74
C THR A 435 -4.55 -28.83 -20.04
N VAL A 436 -4.08 -27.58 -19.98
CA VAL A 436 -3.87 -26.72 -21.16
C VAL A 436 -2.38 -26.62 -21.53
N SER A 437 -1.48 -26.91 -20.59
CA SER A 437 -0.02 -26.95 -20.79
C SER A 437 0.53 -28.37 -21.04
N SER A 438 -0.33 -29.33 -21.39
CA SER A 438 0.01 -30.73 -21.74
C SER A 438 -0.42 -31.06 -23.16
#